data_AF-A0A418AZY0-F1
#
_entry.id   AF-A0A418AZY0-F1
#
_cell.length_a   1.000
_cell.length_b   1.000
_cell.length_c   1.000
_cell.angle_alpha   90.00
_cell.angle_beta   90.00
_cell.angle_gamma   90.00
#
_symmetry.space_group_name_H-M   'P 1'
#
loop_
_entity.id
_entity.type
_entity.pdbx_description
1 polymer ?
#
loop_
_entity_poly.entity_id
_entity_poly.type
_entity_poly.pdbx_seq_one_letter_code
_entity_poly.pdbx_strand_id
1 'polypeptide(L)'
;MRMRLLMKDFNCPICKQANPRVIVTDVIAPYASFGIWGDTGGPGVLLDDRSEMFFSRCDAHYESLVRRRDLYCRRCPTANRVKFRVLEDLQLHMENEHATYFCDLCVQHQHFFVGEYPMYTMKELMHHQTSTVSATSRERHPLCEFCHVRYYSDVELHVHLERDHFKCHLCPEVQHRYYRN
;
A
#
# COMPACT_ATOMS: atom_id res chain seq x y z
N MET A 1 0.19 -4.27 12.87
CA MET A 1 1.09 -4.60 11.73
C MET A 1 0.95 -3.62 10.57
N ARG A 2 -0.23 -3.48 9.92
CA ARG A 2 -0.41 -2.55 8.77
C ARG A 2 -0.01 -1.10 9.04
N MET A 3 -0.48 -0.53 10.15
CA MET A 3 -0.15 0.85 10.55
C MET A 3 1.38 1.09 10.56
N ARG A 4 2.13 0.17 11.17
CA ARG A 4 3.59 0.26 11.27
C ARG A 4 4.29 0.03 9.94
N LEU A 5 3.91 -1.02 9.22
CA LEU A 5 4.62 -1.42 7.99
C LEU A 5 4.31 -0.52 6.80
N LEU A 6 3.02 -0.22 6.57
CA LEU A 6 2.53 0.45 5.36
C LEU A 6 2.36 1.95 5.58
N MET A 7 1.80 2.36 6.72
CA MET A 7 1.50 3.77 7.00
C MET A 7 2.61 4.48 7.80
N LYS A 8 3.63 3.74 8.26
CA LYS A 8 4.69 4.24 9.15
C LYS A 8 4.17 4.93 10.41
N ASP A 9 2.99 4.51 10.88
CA ASP A 9 2.36 5.00 12.10
C ASP A 9 2.66 4.05 13.27
N PHE A 10 3.39 4.57 14.25
CA PHE A 10 3.84 3.87 15.46
C PHE A 10 3.04 4.27 16.70
N ASN A 11 1.89 4.94 16.53
CA ASN A 11 1.03 5.29 17.65
C ASN A 11 0.17 4.10 18.09
N CYS A 12 -0.22 4.10 19.36
CA CYS A 12 -1.19 3.15 19.88
C CYS A 12 -2.55 3.36 19.20
N PRO A 13 -3.18 2.33 18.61
CA PRO A 13 -4.46 2.49 17.92
C PRO A 13 -5.60 2.88 18.88
N ILE A 14 -5.45 2.58 20.17
CA ILE A 14 -6.45 2.83 21.22
C ILE A 14 -6.27 4.24 21.81
N CYS A 15 -5.13 4.52 22.44
CA CYS A 15 -4.91 5.78 23.17
C CYS A 15 -4.18 6.86 22.37
N LYS A 16 -3.74 6.57 21.13
CA LYS A 16 -3.03 7.50 20.22
C LYS A 16 -1.68 8.02 20.71
N GLN A 17 -1.18 7.54 21.84
CA GLN A 17 0.16 7.87 22.33
C GLN A 17 1.24 7.19 21.48
N ALA A 18 2.42 7.82 21.42
CA ALA A 18 3.60 7.25 20.80
C ALA A 18 3.91 5.89 21.42
N ASN A 19 4.01 4.87 20.59
CA ASN A 19 4.28 3.51 21.01
C ASN A 19 5.35 2.92 20.09
N PRO A 20 6.62 3.39 20.16
CA PRO A 20 7.62 3.03 19.17
C PRO A 20 7.80 1.51 19.02
N ARG A 21 7.69 0.75 20.12
CA ARG A 21 7.93 -0.70 20.13
C ARG A 21 6.77 -1.48 20.73
N VAL A 22 6.43 -2.61 20.11
CA VAL A 22 5.41 -3.53 20.61
C VAL A 22 5.95 -4.94 20.68
N ILE A 23 5.37 -5.74 21.57
CA ILE A 23 5.69 -7.15 21.74
C ILE A 23 4.49 -7.96 21.25
N VAL A 24 4.76 -8.92 20.38
CA VAL A 24 3.82 -9.94 19.91
C VAL A 24 4.14 -11.22 20.65
N THR A 25 3.15 -11.74 21.35
CA THR A 25 3.27 -12.94 22.17
C THR A 25 1.88 -13.50 22.45
N ASP A 26 1.81 -14.79 22.75
CA ASP A 26 0.61 -15.46 23.21
C ASP A 26 0.48 -15.44 24.76
N VAL A 27 1.46 -14.85 25.45
CA VAL A 27 1.51 -14.79 26.91
C VAL A 27 1.10 -13.41 27.40
N ILE A 28 0.10 -13.35 28.28
CA ILE A 28 -0.28 -12.11 28.97
C ILE A 28 0.68 -11.91 30.14
N ALA A 29 1.58 -10.93 30.02
CA ALA A 29 2.51 -10.54 31.08
C ALA A 29 2.84 -9.05 31.01
N PRO A 30 3.35 -8.44 32.10
CA PRO A 30 3.80 -7.05 32.09
C PRO A 30 4.92 -6.82 31.07
N TYR A 31 4.94 -5.66 30.42
CA TYR A 31 5.97 -5.34 29.40
C TYR A 31 7.41 -5.58 29.89
N ALA A 32 7.70 -5.22 31.14
CA ALA A 32 9.03 -5.36 31.74
C ALA A 32 9.49 -6.84 31.90
N SER A 33 8.57 -7.81 31.91
CA SER A 33 8.94 -9.23 32.10
C SER A 33 9.53 -9.89 30.85
N PHE A 34 9.44 -9.24 29.69
CA PHE A 34 9.97 -9.79 28.44
C PHE A 34 11.48 -9.57 28.26
N GLY A 35 12.14 -8.86 29.18
CA GLY A 35 13.60 -8.73 29.20
C GLY A 35 14.17 -8.07 27.94
N ILE A 36 13.46 -7.08 27.40
CA ILE A 36 13.85 -6.34 26.20
C ILE A 36 14.71 -5.14 26.61
N TRP A 37 15.92 -5.08 26.04
CA TRP A 37 16.91 -4.04 26.33
C TRP A 37 17.43 -3.46 25.02
N GLY A 38 17.00 -2.25 24.68
CA GLY A 38 17.26 -1.67 23.37
C GLY A 38 16.76 -2.63 22.28
N ASP A 39 17.62 -2.98 21.33
CA ASP A 39 17.32 -3.85 20.19
C ASP A 39 17.50 -5.35 20.51
N THR A 40 17.92 -5.66 21.73
CA THR A 40 18.17 -7.03 22.17
C THR A 40 17.01 -7.55 23.00
N GLY A 41 16.58 -8.78 22.71
CA GLY A 41 15.62 -9.51 23.52
C GLY A 41 16.28 -10.76 24.13
N GLY A 42 15.66 -11.29 25.19
CA GLY A 42 16.07 -12.57 25.76
C GLY A 42 15.90 -13.76 24.78
N PRO A 43 16.29 -14.98 25.18
CA PRO A 43 16.17 -16.17 24.34
C PRO A 43 14.74 -16.39 23.82
N GLY A 44 14.62 -16.57 22.50
CA GLY A 44 13.33 -16.75 21.82
C GLY A 44 12.58 -15.44 21.54
N VAL A 45 13.23 -14.28 21.66
CA VAL A 45 12.69 -12.99 21.23
C VAL A 45 13.38 -12.55 19.95
N LEU A 46 12.60 -12.28 18.91
CA LEU A 46 13.07 -11.78 17.62
C LEU A 46 12.60 -10.34 17.40
N LEU A 47 13.48 -9.44 16.98
CA LEU A 47 13.12 -8.09 16.54
C LEU A 47 12.93 -8.06 15.03
N ASP A 48 11.80 -7.52 14.58
CA ASP A 48 11.59 -7.15 13.18
C ASP A 48 11.81 -5.64 13.00
N ASP A 49 13.00 -5.26 12.52
CA ASP A 49 13.41 -3.85 12.38
C ASP A 49 12.44 -3.03 11.53
N ARG A 50 11.84 -3.65 10.50
CA ARG A 50 10.94 -2.94 9.58
C ARG A 50 9.64 -2.50 10.25
N SER A 51 9.17 -3.25 11.25
CA SER A 51 7.93 -2.96 11.97
C SER A 51 8.15 -2.43 13.39
N GLU A 52 9.39 -2.46 13.90
CA GLU A 52 9.72 -2.17 15.31
C GLU A 52 8.90 -3.06 16.26
N MET A 53 8.76 -4.34 15.91
CA MET A 53 7.99 -5.32 16.67
C MET A 53 8.89 -6.44 17.17
N PHE A 54 8.80 -6.74 18.45
CA PHE A 54 9.39 -7.94 19.03
C PHE A 54 8.41 -9.10 18.96
N PHE A 55 8.90 -10.28 18.61
CA PHE A 55 8.15 -11.53 18.61
C PHE A 55 8.72 -12.42 19.70
N SER A 56 8.03 -12.55 20.83
CA SER A 56 8.47 -13.33 21.97
C SER A 56 7.85 -14.73 21.95
N ARG A 57 8.67 -15.72 21.57
CA ARG A 57 8.30 -17.14 21.39
C ARG A 57 7.09 -17.30 20.48
N CYS A 58 7.10 -16.54 19.38
CA CYS A 58 5.91 -16.28 18.58
C CYS A 58 6.21 -16.41 17.08
N ASP A 59 6.89 -17.50 16.72
CA ASP A 59 7.43 -17.72 15.38
C ASP A 59 6.33 -17.73 14.31
N ALA A 60 5.17 -18.34 14.60
CA ALA A 60 4.03 -18.37 13.68
C ALA A 60 3.51 -16.98 13.31
N HIS A 61 3.48 -16.04 14.26
CA HIS A 61 3.07 -14.67 14.00
C HIS A 61 4.12 -13.90 13.20
N TYR A 62 5.41 -14.16 13.46
CA TYR A 62 6.50 -13.60 12.68
C TYR A 62 6.49 -14.12 11.23
N GLU A 63 6.33 -15.42 11.02
CA GLU A 63 6.22 -16.02 9.69
C GLU A 63 5.03 -15.47 8.91
N SER A 64 3.88 -15.25 9.58
CA SER A 64 2.71 -14.60 8.98
C SER A 64 3.01 -13.16 8.55
N LEU A 65 3.75 -12.39 9.36
CA LEU A 65 4.22 -11.05 9.00
C LEU A 65 5.11 -11.08 7.76
N VAL A 66 6.12 -11.96 7.77
CA VAL A 66 7.08 -12.13 6.67
C VAL A 66 6.34 -12.50 5.38
N ARG A 67 5.42 -13.46 5.44
CA ARG A 67 4.64 -13.91 4.28
C ARG A 67 3.78 -12.81 3.67
N ARG A 68 3.22 -11.91 4.48
CA ARG A 68 2.44 -10.75 4.00
C ARG A 68 3.32 -9.68 3.37
N ARG A 69 4.51 -9.48 3.92
CA ARG A 69 5.46 -8.45 3.49
C ARG A 69 6.22 -8.86 2.24
N ASP A 70 6.56 -10.13 2.12
CA ASP A 70 7.37 -10.64 1.03
C ASP A 70 6.61 -10.61 -0.31
N LEU A 71 7.39 -10.42 -1.37
CA LEU A 71 6.88 -10.28 -2.72
C LEU A 71 6.84 -11.66 -3.39
N TYR A 72 5.65 -12.22 -3.49
CA TYR A 72 5.42 -13.50 -4.14
C TYR A 72 4.34 -13.38 -5.21
N CYS A 73 4.54 -14.06 -6.33
CA CYS A 73 3.46 -14.26 -7.29
C CYS A 73 2.39 -15.19 -6.70
N ARG A 74 1.13 -14.71 -6.66
CA ARG A 74 -0.01 -15.50 -6.15
C ARG A 74 -0.59 -16.46 -7.19
N ARG A 75 -0.23 -16.30 -8.46
CA ARG A 75 -0.65 -17.19 -9.57
C ARG A 75 0.25 -18.41 -9.71
N CYS A 76 1.53 -18.28 -9.35
CA CYS A 76 2.44 -19.41 -9.34
C CYS A 76 2.04 -20.49 -8.30
N PRO A 77 2.14 -21.77 -8.67
CA PRO A 77 2.03 -22.87 -7.72
C PRO A 77 3.00 -22.69 -6.54
N THR A 78 2.58 -23.11 -5.35
CA THR A 78 3.41 -22.99 -4.13
C THR A 78 4.78 -23.68 -4.27
N ALA A 79 4.85 -24.76 -5.05
CA ALA A 79 6.10 -25.49 -5.31
C ALA A 79 7.14 -24.70 -6.12
N ASN A 80 6.72 -23.71 -6.91
CA ASN A 80 7.62 -22.91 -7.77
C ASN A 80 7.49 -21.41 -7.48
N ARG A 81 7.17 -21.06 -6.24
CA ARG A 81 6.89 -19.68 -5.87
C ARG A 81 8.21 -18.96 -5.58
N VAL A 82 8.62 -18.10 -6.50
CA VAL A 82 9.84 -17.29 -6.36
C VAL A 82 9.57 -16.09 -5.47
N LYS A 83 10.52 -15.79 -4.58
CA LYS A 83 10.56 -14.55 -3.79
C LYS A 83 11.24 -13.45 -4.60
N PHE A 84 10.54 -12.35 -4.85
CA PHE A 84 11.07 -11.18 -5.51
C PHE A 84 11.66 -10.20 -4.49
N ARG A 85 12.70 -9.46 -4.89
CA ARG A 85 13.36 -8.46 -4.03
C ARG A 85 12.71 -7.09 -4.13
N VAL A 86 12.31 -6.72 -5.35
CA VAL A 86 11.65 -5.45 -5.68
C VAL A 86 10.32 -5.71 -6.39
N LEU A 87 9.43 -4.72 -6.37
CA LEU A 87 8.07 -4.89 -6.88
C LEU A 87 8.03 -4.97 -8.41
N GLU A 88 8.94 -4.26 -9.06
CA GLU A 88 9.10 -4.18 -10.51
C GLU A 88 9.42 -5.56 -11.10
N ASP A 89 10.29 -6.34 -10.44
CA ASP A 89 10.59 -7.72 -10.86
C ASP A 89 9.36 -8.62 -10.77
N LEU A 90 8.52 -8.45 -9.74
CA LEU A 90 7.27 -9.19 -9.61
C LEU A 90 6.27 -8.77 -10.69
N GLN A 91 6.16 -7.47 -10.97
CA GLN A 91 5.29 -6.95 -12.04
C GLN A 91 5.70 -7.53 -13.40
N LEU A 92 6.99 -7.51 -13.72
CA LEU A 92 7.53 -8.08 -14.95
C LEU A 92 7.27 -9.58 -15.04
N HIS A 93 7.47 -10.32 -13.95
CA HIS A 93 7.12 -11.74 -13.91
C HIS A 93 5.62 -11.98 -14.16
N MET A 94 4.75 -11.16 -13.56
CA MET A 94 3.31 -11.29 -13.72
C MET A 94 2.82 -10.97 -15.14
N GLU A 95 3.47 -10.02 -15.80
CA GLU A 95 3.24 -9.71 -17.20
C GLU A 95 3.65 -10.87 -18.10
N ASN A 96 4.89 -11.36 -17.96
CA ASN A 96 5.45 -12.38 -18.84
C ASN A 96 4.82 -13.77 -18.66
N GLU A 97 4.60 -14.20 -17.42
CA GLU A 97 4.19 -15.58 -17.12
C GLU A 97 2.66 -15.73 -17.00
N HIS A 98 1.95 -14.65 -16.64
CA HIS A 98 0.52 -14.72 -16.32
C HIS A 98 -0.34 -13.75 -17.14
N ALA A 99 0.25 -12.84 -17.91
CA ALA A 99 -0.47 -11.75 -18.61
C ALA A 99 -1.41 -10.97 -17.68
N THR A 100 -1.00 -10.77 -16.43
CA THR A 100 -1.73 -10.04 -15.40
C THR A 100 -0.93 -8.86 -14.86
N TYR A 101 -1.63 -7.81 -14.47
CA TYR A 101 -1.07 -6.52 -14.13
C TYR A 101 -1.65 -6.00 -12.82
N PHE A 102 -0.86 -5.21 -12.10
CA PHE A 102 -1.37 -4.35 -11.04
C PHE A 102 -1.72 -2.97 -11.62
N CYS A 103 -2.61 -2.24 -10.94
CA CYS A 103 -2.80 -0.83 -11.26
C CYS A 103 -1.74 0.01 -10.53
N ASP A 104 -0.88 0.71 -11.27
CA ASP A 104 0.23 1.49 -10.70
C ASP A 104 -0.27 2.59 -9.75
N LEU A 105 -1.36 3.27 -10.10
CA LEU A 105 -1.97 4.29 -9.23
C LEU A 105 -2.44 3.67 -7.91
N CYS A 106 -3.09 2.51 -7.94
CA CYS A 106 -3.49 1.81 -6.72
C CYS A 106 -2.26 1.41 -5.89
N VAL A 107 -1.24 0.84 -6.52
CA VAL A 107 -0.01 0.41 -5.86
C VAL A 107 0.68 1.57 -5.14
N GLN A 108 0.71 2.74 -5.76
CA GLN A 108 1.36 3.93 -5.20
C GLN A 108 0.57 4.57 -4.04
N HIS A 109 -0.77 4.55 -4.09
CA HIS A 109 -1.59 5.34 -3.16
C HIS A 109 -2.32 4.51 -2.10
N GLN A 110 -2.46 3.20 -2.28
CA GLN A 110 -3.09 2.33 -1.29
C GLN A 110 -2.09 1.76 -0.30
N HIS A 111 -2.52 1.63 0.95
CA HIS A 111 -1.75 0.95 2.00
C HIS A 111 -2.13 -0.53 2.08
N PHE A 112 -1.92 -1.25 0.98
CA PHE A 112 -2.11 -2.70 0.91
C PHE A 112 -0.76 -3.42 0.86
N PHE A 113 -0.73 -4.64 1.38
CA PHE A 113 0.39 -5.51 1.08
C PHE A 113 0.34 -5.92 -0.39
N VAL A 114 1.49 -6.21 -1.00
CA VAL A 114 1.55 -6.58 -2.43
C VAL A 114 0.65 -7.78 -2.74
N GLY A 115 0.60 -8.76 -1.84
CA GLY A 115 -0.30 -9.91 -1.94
C GLY A 115 -1.78 -9.62 -1.74
N GLU A 116 -2.19 -8.36 -1.54
CA GLU A 116 -3.59 -7.93 -1.34
C GLU A 116 -4.12 -7.14 -2.53
N TYR A 117 -3.26 -6.60 -3.39
CA TYR A 117 -3.70 -5.87 -4.58
C TYR A 117 -4.48 -6.76 -5.54
N PRO A 118 -5.58 -6.26 -6.13
CA PRO A 118 -6.24 -6.96 -7.23
C PRO A 118 -5.29 -7.10 -8.43
N MET A 119 -5.38 -8.23 -9.11
CA MET A 119 -4.61 -8.51 -10.34
C MET A 119 -5.60 -8.50 -11.50
N TYR A 120 -5.26 -7.75 -12.54
CA TYR A 120 -6.13 -7.51 -13.67
C TYR A 120 -5.53 -8.12 -14.93
N THR A 121 -6.37 -8.66 -15.81
CA THR A 121 -6.01 -8.78 -17.22
C THR A 121 -5.92 -7.40 -17.87
N MET A 122 -5.32 -7.28 -19.04
CA MET A 122 -5.23 -5.99 -19.75
C MET A 122 -6.60 -5.33 -19.93
N LYS A 123 -7.63 -6.11 -20.31
CA LYS A 123 -9.00 -5.60 -20.47
C LYS A 123 -9.60 -5.11 -19.16
N GLU A 124 -9.43 -5.88 -18.09
CA GLU A 124 -9.93 -5.50 -16.76
C GLU A 124 -9.20 -4.27 -16.21
N LEU A 125 -7.90 -4.11 -16.49
CA LEU A 125 -7.12 -2.95 -16.07
C LEU A 125 -7.59 -1.68 -16.80
N MET A 126 -7.79 -1.77 -18.12
CA MET A 126 -8.35 -0.66 -18.90
C MET A 126 -9.74 -0.29 -18.38
N HIS A 127 -10.58 -1.29 -18.05
CA HIS A 127 -11.89 -1.05 -17.47
C HIS A 127 -11.80 -0.39 -16.09
N HIS A 128 -10.95 -0.89 -15.19
CA HIS A 128 -10.67 -0.28 -13.88
C HIS A 128 -10.23 1.19 -14.00
N GLN A 129 -9.43 1.51 -15.02
CA GLN A 129 -8.94 2.88 -15.26
C GLN A 129 -9.94 3.81 -15.96
N THR A 130 -11.05 3.28 -16.52
CA THR A 130 -11.99 4.06 -17.36
C THR A 130 -13.46 3.98 -16.93
N SER A 131 -13.83 2.97 -16.13
CA SER A 131 -15.22 2.71 -15.79
C SER A 131 -15.80 3.85 -14.96
N THR A 132 -16.87 4.45 -15.48
CA THR A 132 -17.70 5.43 -14.79
C THR A 132 -18.77 4.79 -13.91
N VAL A 133 -18.94 3.46 -13.97
CA VAL A 133 -20.12 2.73 -13.45
C VAL A 133 -19.70 1.53 -12.59
N SER A 134 -18.92 1.76 -11.55
CA SER A 134 -18.87 0.87 -10.39
C SER A 134 -19.51 1.60 -9.22
N ALA A 135 -20.47 0.94 -8.55
CA ALA A 135 -21.24 1.49 -7.43
C ALA A 135 -20.39 1.79 -6.17
N THR A 136 -19.06 1.66 -6.25
CA THR A 136 -18.14 2.09 -5.21
C THR A 136 -17.21 3.18 -5.76
N SER A 137 -17.28 4.36 -5.14
CA SER A 137 -16.52 5.58 -5.47
C SER A 137 -14.98 5.43 -5.39
N ARG A 138 -14.45 4.21 -5.23
CA ARG A 138 -13.03 3.91 -4.94
C ARG A 138 -12.27 3.23 -6.08
N GLU A 139 -12.91 3.04 -7.24
CA GLU A 139 -12.37 2.24 -8.33
C GLU A 139 -12.20 3.02 -9.65
N ARG A 140 -12.13 4.36 -9.62
CA ARG A 140 -11.85 5.16 -10.83
C ARG A 140 -10.64 6.06 -10.64
N HIS A 141 -9.87 6.20 -11.72
CA HIS A 141 -8.74 7.12 -11.81
C HIS A 141 -9.06 8.23 -12.81
N PRO A 142 -9.41 9.45 -12.35
CA PRO A 142 -9.84 10.51 -13.25
C PRO A 142 -8.72 10.94 -14.20
N LEU A 143 -9.11 11.24 -15.44
CA LEU A 143 -8.22 11.67 -16.51
C LEU A 143 -8.25 13.20 -16.61
N CYS A 144 -7.09 13.84 -16.66
CA CYS A 144 -7.00 15.24 -17.02
C CYS A 144 -7.23 15.40 -18.54
N GLU A 145 -8.21 16.21 -18.93
CA GLU A 145 -8.56 16.44 -20.35
C GLU A 145 -7.53 17.30 -21.12
N PHE A 146 -6.60 17.92 -20.39
CA PHE A 146 -5.57 18.79 -20.96
C PHE A 146 -4.27 18.02 -21.25
N CYS A 147 -3.78 17.25 -20.27
CA CYS A 147 -2.53 16.51 -20.39
C CYS A 147 -2.71 15.01 -20.65
N HIS A 148 -3.94 14.48 -20.61
CA HIS A 148 -4.27 13.06 -20.77
C HIS A 148 -3.56 12.13 -19.76
N VAL A 149 -3.20 12.66 -18.58
CA VAL A 149 -2.65 11.89 -17.46
C VAL A 149 -3.76 11.50 -16.49
N ARG A 150 -3.69 10.29 -15.94
CA ARG A 150 -4.61 9.80 -14.90
C ARG A 150 -4.09 10.08 -13.51
N TYR A 151 -4.99 10.47 -12.61
CA TYR A 151 -4.72 10.73 -11.20
C TYR A 151 -5.42 9.70 -10.31
N TYR A 152 -4.97 9.54 -9.07
CA TYR A 152 -5.55 8.52 -8.20
C TYR A 152 -6.98 8.88 -7.77
N SER A 153 -7.25 10.18 -7.51
CA SER A 153 -8.54 10.70 -7.07
C SER A 153 -8.89 12.05 -7.71
N ASP A 154 -10.15 12.49 -7.61
CA ASP A 154 -10.55 13.82 -8.10
C ASP A 154 -9.90 14.96 -7.33
N VAL A 155 -9.54 14.73 -6.06
CA VAL A 155 -8.85 15.74 -5.24
C VAL A 155 -7.46 16.00 -5.82
N GLU A 156 -6.72 14.95 -6.16
CA GLU A 156 -5.41 15.09 -6.80
C GLU A 156 -5.52 15.71 -8.19
N LEU A 157 -6.53 15.31 -8.97
CA LEU A 157 -6.79 15.94 -10.27
C LEU A 157 -7.09 17.44 -10.09
N HIS A 158 -7.91 17.80 -9.09
CA HIS A 158 -8.24 19.21 -8.83
C HIS A 158 -7.01 20.03 -8.49
N VAL A 159 -6.16 19.53 -7.59
CA VAL A 159 -4.89 20.17 -7.23
C VAL A 159 -3.97 20.31 -8.46
N HIS A 160 -3.91 19.29 -9.32
CA HIS A 160 -3.19 19.37 -10.59
C HIS A 160 -3.76 20.45 -11.51
N LEU A 161 -5.09 20.49 -11.69
CA LEU A 161 -5.74 21.49 -12.54
C LEU A 161 -5.49 22.91 -12.04
N GLU A 162 -5.54 23.15 -10.73
CA GLU A 162 -5.26 24.47 -10.14
C GLU A 162 -3.80 24.90 -10.30
N ARG A 163 -2.85 23.94 -10.25
CA ARG A 163 -1.42 24.23 -10.32
C ARG A 163 -0.89 24.34 -11.75
N ASP A 164 -1.31 23.42 -12.62
CA ASP A 164 -0.68 23.18 -13.92
C ASP A 164 -1.54 23.71 -15.09
N HIS A 165 -2.80 24.09 -14.84
CA HIS A 165 -3.70 24.64 -15.87
C HIS A 165 -4.24 26.03 -15.49
N PHE A 166 -4.25 26.93 -16.47
CA PHE A 166 -4.63 28.33 -16.24
C PHE A 166 -6.13 28.47 -15.97
N LYS A 167 -6.48 29.14 -14.87
CA LYS A 167 -7.84 29.52 -14.52
C LYS A 167 -8.05 31.01 -14.80
N CYS A 168 -9.09 31.34 -15.57
CA CYS A 168 -9.43 32.74 -15.82
C CYS A 168 -10.00 33.39 -14.54
N HIS A 169 -9.26 34.31 -13.93
CA HIS A 169 -9.69 35.04 -12.73
C HIS A 169 -10.68 36.17 -13.01
N LEU A 170 -10.91 36.51 -14.29
CA LEU A 170 -11.76 37.63 -14.71
C LEU A 170 -13.21 37.22 -15.00
N CYS A 171 -13.51 35.92 -15.04
CA CYS A 171 -14.85 35.39 -15.30
C CYS A 171 -15.45 34.81 -14.01
N PRO A 172 -16.19 35.59 -13.20
CA PRO A 172 -16.71 35.15 -11.90
C PRO A 172 -17.73 34.00 -11.99
N GLU A 173 -18.40 33.81 -13.13
CA GLU A 173 -19.33 32.70 -13.38
C GLU A 173 -18.65 31.37 -13.75
N VAL A 174 -17.30 31.34 -13.80
CA VAL A 174 -16.54 30.27 -14.43
C VAL A 174 -15.46 29.72 -13.50
N GLN A 175 -15.84 29.44 -12.24
CA GLN A 175 -14.88 29.00 -11.21
C GLN A 175 -14.23 27.63 -11.47
N HIS A 176 -14.64 26.89 -12.51
CA HIS A 176 -14.09 25.58 -12.87
C HIS A 176 -13.83 25.38 -14.38
N ARG A 177 -13.61 26.43 -15.19
CA ARG A 177 -13.07 26.23 -16.55
C ARG A 177 -11.58 26.52 -16.59
N TYR A 178 -10.85 25.53 -17.06
CA TYR A 178 -9.42 25.58 -17.33
C TYR A 178 -9.24 25.74 -18.84
N TYR A 179 -8.26 26.54 -19.24
CA TYR A 179 -8.02 26.85 -20.65
C TYR A 179 -6.75 26.14 -21.13
N ARG A 180 -6.76 25.67 -22.38
CA ARG A 180 -5.53 25.22 -23.05
C ARG A 180 -4.68 26.45 -23.34
N ASN A 181 -3.40 26.39 -22.96
CA ASN A 181 -2.40 27.35 -23.44
C ASN A 181 -2.27 27.27 -24.97
#